data_AF-B3N6P8-F1
#
_entry.id   AF-B3N6P8-F1
#
_cell.length_a   1.000
_cell.length_b   1.000
_cell.length_c   1.000
_cell.angle_alpha   90.00
_cell.angle_beta   90.00
_cell.angle_gamma   90.00
#
_symmetry.space_group_name_H-M   'P 1'
#
loop_
_entity.id
_entity.type
_entity.pdbx_description
1 polymer ?
#
loop_
_entity_poly.entity_id
_entity_poly.type
_entity_poly.pdbx_seq_one_letter_code
_entity_poly.pdbx_strand_id
1 'polypeptide(L)'
;MSEPLSGPWLRFVYNGLLLASAVCSGRKMLPEEHPFAMAACVVVGFSAVFGLLRAIFASGEPEECRKLRDITSGVLELAPLPLANMDLYVRSTGLSPIALGHALFVLPLVCDLRCSLAKDRRDCALSDGLRNLTVLGNIVSLGFLAYVERNFLYLRMVLVMIVVKYGVVLVDSIKEDAGEDLQVCGTALFVHLLGKAVESSSSST
;
A
#
# COMPACT_ATOMS: atom_id res chain seq x y z
N MET A 1 -9.49 18.61 22.09
CA MET A 1 -9.70 17.47 21.19
C MET A 1 -10.14 18.04 19.86
N SER A 2 -9.20 18.12 18.92
CA SER A 2 -9.43 18.61 17.57
C SER A 2 -10.11 17.49 16.76
N GLU A 3 -11.28 17.75 16.19
CA GLU A 3 -11.87 16.80 15.25
C GLU A 3 -10.96 16.68 14.00
N PRO A 4 -10.65 15.47 13.53
CA PRO A 4 -9.92 15.29 12.27
C PRO A 4 -10.72 15.91 11.11
N LEU A 5 -10.02 16.42 10.08
CA LEU A 5 -10.67 17.11 8.93
C LEU A 5 -11.72 16.24 8.24
N SER A 6 -11.47 14.95 8.19
CA SER A 6 -12.42 13.97 7.72
C SER A 6 -13.39 13.63 8.83
N GLY A 7 -14.57 14.27 8.81
CA GLY A 7 -15.72 13.71 9.51
C GLY A 7 -15.88 12.22 9.13
N PRO A 8 -16.53 11.39 9.95
CA PRO A 8 -16.69 9.95 9.71
C PRO A 8 -17.08 9.59 8.26
N TRP A 9 -17.85 10.48 7.63
CA TRP A 9 -18.23 10.44 6.22
C TRP A 9 -17.06 10.44 5.23
N LEU A 10 -16.06 11.31 5.39
CA LEU A 10 -14.96 11.41 4.43
C LEU A 10 -14.02 10.20 4.52
N ARG A 11 -13.77 9.68 5.73
CA ARG A 11 -13.07 8.40 5.94
C ARG A 11 -13.82 7.24 5.31
N PHE A 12 -15.15 7.23 5.42
CA PHE A 12 -15.99 6.25 4.73
C PHE A 12 -15.82 6.33 3.22
N VAL A 13 -15.83 7.54 2.63
CA VAL A 13 -15.64 7.75 1.18
C VAL A 13 -14.26 7.27 0.72
N TYR A 14 -13.18 7.62 1.42
CA TYR A 14 -11.82 7.20 1.03
C TYR A 14 -11.61 5.69 1.13
N ASN A 15 -12.11 5.06 2.19
CA ASN A 15 -12.03 3.60 2.30
C ASN A 15 -12.95 2.90 1.28
N GLY A 16 -14.10 3.49 0.95
CA GLY A 16 -14.95 3.02 -0.14
C GLY A 16 -14.25 3.10 -1.50
N LEU A 17 -13.54 4.20 -1.77
CA LEU A 17 -12.72 4.35 -2.98
C LEU A 17 -11.58 3.33 -3.02
N LEU A 18 -10.89 3.12 -1.89
CA LEU A 18 -9.82 2.12 -1.78
C LEU A 18 -10.34 0.71 -2.08
N LEU A 19 -11.49 0.35 -1.50
CA LEU A 19 -12.14 -0.94 -1.73
C LEU A 19 -12.57 -1.09 -3.20
N ALA A 20 -13.20 -0.06 -3.78
CA ALA A 20 -13.61 -0.07 -5.17
C ALA A 20 -12.40 -0.23 -6.11
N SER A 21 -11.32 0.50 -5.87
CA SER A 21 -10.07 0.38 -6.63
C SER A 21 -9.48 -1.03 -6.54
N ALA A 22 -9.45 -1.62 -5.35
CA ALA A 22 -8.95 -2.99 -5.14
C ALA A 22 -9.79 -4.03 -5.87
N VAL A 23 -11.13 -3.96 -5.75
CA VAL A 23 -12.04 -4.89 -6.43
C VAL A 23 -11.96 -4.73 -7.94
N CYS A 24 -12.05 -3.49 -8.45
CA CYS A 24 -12.01 -3.23 -9.88
C CYS A 24 -10.68 -3.67 -10.51
N SER A 25 -9.55 -3.46 -9.82
CA SER A 25 -8.23 -3.86 -10.31
C SER A 25 -8.04 -5.37 -10.21
N GLY A 26 -8.43 -5.99 -9.10
CA GLY A 26 -8.35 -7.44 -8.92
C GLY A 26 -9.20 -8.22 -9.92
N ARG A 27 -10.37 -7.70 -10.32
CA ARG A 27 -11.21 -8.32 -11.37
C ARG A 27 -10.55 -8.38 -12.75
N LYS A 28 -9.50 -7.58 -12.98
CA LYS A 28 -8.72 -7.58 -14.22
C LYS A 28 -7.54 -8.55 -14.18
N MET A 29 -7.29 -9.19 -13.03
CA MET A 29 -6.14 -10.05 -12.80
C MET A 29 -6.59 -11.51 -12.74
N LEU A 30 -5.98 -12.36 -13.58
CA LEU A 30 -6.08 -13.81 -13.42
C LEU A 30 -5.11 -14.23 -12.30
N PRO A 31 -5.57 -14.93 -11.25
CA PRO A 31 -4.71 -15.29 -10.11
C PRO A 31 -3.49 -16.14 -10.50
N GLU A 32 -3.59 -16.90 -11.58
CA GLU A 32 -2.51 -17.75 -12.09
C GLU A 32 -1.42 -16.93 -12.82
N GLU A 33 -1.81 -15.82 -13.45
CA GLU A 33 -0.90 -14.95 -14.20
C GLU A 33 -0.32 -13.83 -13.33
N HIS A 34 -1.12 -13.32 -12.39
CA HIS A 34 -0.84 -12.14 -11.57
C HIS A 34 -1.00 -12.40 -10.06
N PRO A 35 -0.35 -13.44 -9.50
CA PRO A 35 -0.58 -13.85 -8.12
C PRO A 35 -0.19 -12.76 -7.12
N PHE A 36 0.88 -12.00 -7.37
CA PHE A 36 1.36 -10.99 -6.42
C PHE A 36 0.58 -9.68 -6.55
N ALA A 37 0.25 -9.24 -7.77
CA ALA A 37 -0.63 -8.09 -7.95
C ALA A 37 -2.04 -8.36 -7.40
N MET A 38 -2.53 -9.60 -7.52
CA MET A 38 -3.79 -10.02 -6.90
C MET A 38 -3.68 -10.04 -5.37
N ALA A 39 -2.60 -10.58 -4.80
CA ALA A 39 -2.34 -10.49 -3.36
C ALA A 39 -2.33 -9.04 -2.85
N ALA A 40 -1.73 -8.10 -3.60
CA ALA A 40 -1.76 -6.68 -3.26
C ALA A 40 -3.20 -6.15 -3.19
N CYS A 41 -4.04 -6.50 -4.18
CA CYS A 41 -5.46 -6.10 -4.21
C CYS A 41 -6.25 -6.70 -3.03
N VAL A 42 -6.02 -7.97 -2.68
CA VAL A 42 -6.66 -8.61 -1.51
C VAL A 42 -6.28 -7.91 -0.21
N VAL A 43 -4.98 -7.69 0.01
CA VAL A 43 -4.47 -7.06 1.23
C VAL A 43 -5.03 -5.65 1.37
N VAL A 44 -5.04 -4.87 0.28
CA VAL A 44 -5.65 -3.53 0.27
C VAL A 44 -7.15 -3.58 0.51
N GLY A 45 -7.85 -4.54 -0.10
CA GLY A 45 -9.29 -4.74 0.09
C GLY A 45 -9.65 -5.04 1.54
N PHE A 46 -8.90 -5.92 2.21
CA PHE A 46 -9.09 -6.19 3.63
C PHE A 46 -8.85 -4.94 4.48
N SER A 47 -7.76 -4.21 4.24
CA SER A 47 -7.50 -2.95 4.95
C SER A 47 -8.63 -1.93 4.75
N ALA A 48 -9.20 -1.85 3.55
CA ALA A 48 -10.33 -0.97 3.25
C ALA A 48 -11.61 -1.39 3.98
N VAL A 49 -11.92 -2.68 4.07
CA VAL A 49 -13.07 -3.20 4.84
C VAL A 49 -12.90 -2.85 6.32
N PHE A 50 -11.73 -3.06 6.90
CA PHE A 50 -11.46 -2.68 8.29
C PHE A 50 -11.58 -1.16 8.50
N GLY A 51 -11.12 -0.35 7.55
CA GLY A 51 -11.29 1.10 7.57
C GLY A 51 -12.77 1.53 7.52
N LEU A 52 -13.59 0.88 6.69
CA LEU A 52 -15.03 1.11 6.62
C LEU A 52 -15.73 0.71 7.92
N LEU A 53 -15.43 -0.48 8.46
CA LEU A 53 -15.99 -0.93 9.74
C LEU A 53 -15.63 0.07 10.86
N ARG A 54 -14.40 0.58 10.89
CA ARG A 54 -13.99 1.61 11.85
C ARG A 54 -14.78 2.90 11.66
N ALA A 55 -14.97 3.37 10.43
CA ALA A 55 -15.74 4.58 10.16
C ALA A 55 -17.23 4.46 10.57
N ILE A 56 -17.80 3.25 10.51
CA ILE A 56 -19.21 2.99 10.87
C ILE A 56 -19.40 2.77 12.38
N PHE A 57 -18.51 1.99 13.00
CA PHE A 57 -18.73 1.46 14.35
C PHE A 57 -17.90 2.14 15.46
N ALA A 58 -16.88 2.93 15.13
CA ALA A 58 -15.99 3.52 16.14
C ALA A 58 -16.57 4.84 16.71
N SER A 59 -17.62 4.75 17.53
CA SER A 59 -18.02 5.83 18.44
C SER A 59 -17.30 5.66 19.79
N GLY A 60 -16.10 6.25 19.93
CA GLY A 60 -15.32 6.27 21.18
C GLY A 60 -14.29 5.13 21.26
N GLU A 61 -13.01 5.45 21.09
CA GLU A 61 -11.91 4.51 20.83
C GLU A 61 -11.62 3.51 21.98
N PRO A 62 -11.90 2.20 21.81
CA PRO A 62 -11.22 1.15 22.57
C PRO A 62 -9.79 0.95 22.03
N GLU A 63 -8.86 0.52 22.90
CA GLU A 63 -7.46 0.21 22.57
C GLU A 63 -7.31 -0.75 21.37
N GLU A 64 -8.29 -1.65 21.19
CA GLU A 64 -8.33 -2.58 20.06
C GLU A 64 -8.54 -1.90 18.70
N CYS A 65 -9.34 -0.83 18.63
CA CYS A 65 -9.53 -0.06 17.40
C CYS A 65 -8.24 0.65 16.98
N ARG A 66 -7.48 1.16 17.95
CA ARG A 66 -6.17 1.79 17.71
C ARG A 66 -5.15 0.77 17.21
N LYS A 67 -5.12 -0.43 17.80
CA LYS A 67 -4.25 -1.52 17.35
C LYS A 67 -4.56 -1.95 15.92
N LEU A 68 -5.85 -2.11 15.58
CA LEU A 68 -6.27 -2.41 14.22
C LEU A 68 -5.90 -1.30 13.24
N ARG A 69 -5.95 -0.03 13.66
CA ARG A 69 -5.50 1.11 12.85
C ARG A 69 -4.03 1.00 12.51
N ASP A 70 -3.17 0.86 13.52
CA ASP A 70 -1.73 0.75 13.35
C ASP A 70 -1.38 -0.41 12.41
N ILE A 71 -2.03 -1.57 12.57
CA ILE A 71 -1.88 -2.73 11.67
C ILE A 71 -2.29 -2.37 10.23
N THR A 72 -3.49 -1.83 10.03
CA THR A 72 -3.99 -1.52 8.67
C THR A 72 -3.13 -0.48 7.94
N SER A 73 -2.65 0.55 8.66
CA SER A 73 -1.76 1.57 8.10
C SER A 73 -0.37 0.99 7.79
N GLY A 74 0.18 0.16 8.69
CA GLY A 74 1.42 -0.59 8.47
C GLY A 74 1.35 -1.43 7.20
N VAL A 75 0.27 -2.19 7.05
CA VAL A 75 -0.02 -3.02 5.88
C VAL A 75 -0.14 -2.21 4.60
N LEU A 76 -0.92 -1.12 4.59
CA LEU A 76 -1.09 -0.28 3.39
C LEU A 76 0.21 0.40 2.95
N GLU A 77 1.14 0.64 3.88
CA GLU A 77 2.45 1.20 3.56
C GLU A 77 3.42 0.15 3.00
N LEU A 78 3.42 -1.05 3.58
CA LEU A 78 4.48 -2.02 3.37
C LEU A 78 4.13 -3.14 2.39
N ALA A 79 2.85 -3.46 2.17
CA ALA A 79 2.47 -4.62 1.35
C ALA A 79 2.26 -4.31 -0.15
N PRO A 80 1.51 -3.26 -0.55
CA PRO A 80 1.04 -3.15 -1.93
C PRO A 80 2.18 -2.94 -2.94
N LEU A 81 3.15 -2.10 -2.60
CA LEU A 81 4.25 -1.76 -3.48
C LEU A 81 5.21 -2.93 -3.76
N PRO A 82 5.76 -3.65 -2.75
CA PRO A 82 6.64 -4.78 -3.03
C PRO A 82 5.91 -5.93 -3.74
N LEU A 83 4.63 -6.18 -3.41
CA LEU A 83 3.82 -7.18 -4.12
C LEU A 83 3.61 -6.80 -5.59
N ALA A 84 3.32 -5.53 -5.87
CA ALA A 84 3.27 -5.02 -7.24
C ALA A 84 4.62 -5.20 -7.95
N ASN A 85 5.73 -4.82 -7.30
CA ASN A 85 7.06 -4.96 -7.90
C ASN A 85 7.39 -6.41 -8.25
N MET A 86 7.10 -7.38 -7.36
CA MET A 86 7.29 -8.80 -7.68
C MET A 86 6.58 -9.19 -8.97
N ASP A 87 5.30 -8.85 -9.09
CA ASP A 87 4.49 -9.18 -10.25
C ASP A 87 5.07 -8.58 -11.54
N LEU A 88 5.40 -7.29 -11.49
CA LEU A 88 5.93 -6.56 -12.64
C LEU A 88 7.33 -7.05 -13.05
N TYR A 89 8.19 -7.38 -12.09
CA TYR A 89 9.53 -7.93 -12.38
C TYR A 89 9.47 -9.38 -12.87
N VAL A 90 8.60 -10.21 -12.30
CA VAL A 90 8.36 -11.57 -12.81
C VAL A 90 7.89 -11.52 -14.26
N ARG A 91 7.04 -10.55 -14.60
CA ARG A 91 6.60 -10.36 -15.99
C ARG A 91 7.71 -9.85 -16.91
N SER A 92 8.49 -8.88 -16.46
CA SER A 92 9.57 -8.25 -17.25
C SER A 92 10.77 -9.20 -17.47
N THR A 93 11.14 -9.96 -16.44
CA THR A 93 12.41 -10.72 -16.43
C THR A 93 12.25 -12.23 -16.20
N GLY A 94 11.02 -12.73 -16.09
CA GLY A 94 10.75 -14.09 -15.61
C GLY A 94 11.05 -14.24 -14.11
N LEU A 95 11.13 -15.50 -13.64
CA LEU A 95 11.57 -15.85 -12.28
C LEU A 95 13.09 -15.63 -12.11
N SER A 96 13.53 -14.39 -12.27
CA SER A 96 14.93 -14.00 -12.12
C SER A 96 15.31 -13.83 -10.63
N PRO A 97 16.61 -13.93 -10.29
CA PRO A 97 17.09 -13.62 -8.94
C PRO A 97 16.72 -12.20 -8.48
N ILE A 98 16.54 -11.27 -9.42
CA ILE A 98 16.11 -9.89 -9.16
C ILE A 98 14.66 -9.88 -8.68
N ALA A 99 13.77 -10.61 -9.38
CA ALA A 99 12.37 -10.75 -8.99
C ALA A 99 12.22 -11.42 -7.62
N LEU A 100 13.01 -12.46 -7.34
CA LEU A 100 13.06 -13.11 -6.02
C LEU A 100 13.65 -12.20 -4.93
N GLY A 101 14.60 -11.33 -5.29
CA GLY A 101 15.14 -10.31 -4.39
C GLY A 101 14.06 -9.38 -3.83
N HIS A 102 12.99 -9.12 -4.60
CA HIS A 102 11.86 -8.33 -4.10
C HIS A 102 11.06 -9.01 -2.99
N ALA A 103 11.17 -10.34 -2.82
CA ALA A 103 10.59 -11.05 -1.69
C ALA A 103 11.21 -10.68 -0.35
N LEU A 104 12.46 -10.24 -0.34
CA LEU A 104 13.10 -9.76 0.87
C LEU A 104 12.45 -8.46 1.39
N PHE A 105 11.78 -7.69 0.52
CA PHE A 105 11.05 -6.49 0.93
C PHE A 105 9.70 -6.76 1.62
N VAL A 106 9.26 -8.02 1.69
CA VAL A 106 8.10 -8.42 2.52
C VAL A 106 8.52 -8.66 3.97
N LEU A 107 9.81 -8.89 4.25
CA LEU A 107 10.31 -9.14 5.60
C LEU A 107 9.99 -7.99 6.59
N PRO A 108 10.15 -6.70 6.23
CA PRO A 108 9.78 -5.58 7.09
C PRO A 108 8.30 -5.53 7.41
N LEU A 109 7.41 -5.94 6.49
CA LEU A 109 5.98 -6.08 6.76
C LEU A 109 5.73 -7.11 7.87
N VAL A 110 6.41 -8.25 7.81
CA VAL A 110 6.28 -9.29 8.84
C VAL A 110 6.79 -8.79 10.20
N CYS A 111 7.90 -8.06 10.21
CA CYS A 111 8.43 -7.44 11.42
C CYS A 111 7.46 -6.40 12.00
N ASP A 112 6.90 -5.54 11.14
CA ASP A 112 5.95 -4.49 11.52
C ASP A 112 4.65 -5.06 12.10
N LEU A 113 4.11 -6.12 11.49
CA LEU A 113 2.95 -6.84 12.00
C LEU A 113 3.23 -7.50 13.35
N ARG A 114 4.40 -8.13 13.52
CA ARG A 114 4.81 -8.72 14.81
C ARG A 114 4.93 -7.67 15.90
N CYS A 115 5.54 -6.52 15.58
CA CYS A 115 5.64 -5.37 16.47
C CYS A 115 4.26 -4.83 16.86
N SER A 116 3.37 -4.66 15.88
CA SER A 116 2.01 -4.16 16.10
C SER A 116 1.13 -5.13 16.89
N LEU A 117 1.45 -6.42 16.89
CA LEU A 117 0.75 -7.44 17.68
C LEU A 117 1.32 -7.64 19.09
N ALA A 118 2.59 -7.31 19.33
CA ALA A 118 3.28 -7.48 20.60
C ALA A 118 2.73 -6.55 21.70
N LYS A 119 2.79 -7.01 22.96
CA LYS A 119 2.34 -6.24 24.15
C LYS A 119 3.34 -5.19 24.61
N ASP A 120 4.62 -5.29 24.23
CA ASP A 120 5.67 -4.35 24.64
C ASP A 120 6.39 -3.81 23.38
N ARG A 121 6.25 -2.51 23.12
CA ARG A 121 6.68 -1.83 21.88
C ARG A 121 8.16 -1.40 21.91
N ARG A 122 8.88 -1.67 23.01
CA ARG A 122 10.24 -1.12 23.28
C ARG A 122 11.33 -1.56 22.30
N ASP A 123 11.18 -2.71 21.64
CA ASP A 123 12.19 -3.24 20.72
C ASP A 123 11.95 -2.86 19.23
N CYS A 124 10.96 -2.00 18.94
CA CYS A 124 10.54 -1.71 17.56
C CYS A 124 11.31 -0.58 16.86
N ALA A 125 12.34 0.04 17.48
CA ALA A 125 13.10 1.14 16.87
C ALA A 125 13.90 0.74 15.61
N LEU A 126 14.27 -0.55 15.49
CA LEU A 126 14.91 -1.11 14.29
C LEU A 126 13.92 -1.23 13.11
N SER A 127 12.59 -1.18 13.40
CA SER A 127 11.53 -1.35 12.41
C SER A 127 11.40 -0.15 11.47
N ASP A 128 11.46 1.08 11.98
CA ASP A 128 11.18 2.29 11.18
C ASP A 128 12.25 2.58 10.13
N GLY A 129 13.52 2.38 10.47
CA GLY A 129 14.64 2.51 9.54
C GLY A 129 14.55 1.48 8.40
N LEU A 130 14.30 0.21 8.74
CA LEU A 130 14.12 -0.85 7.74
C LEU A 130 12.88 -0.61 6.87
N ARG A 131 11.78 -0.15 7.47
CA ARG A 131 10.53 0.20 6.79
C ARG A 131 10.77 1.29 5.75
N ASN A 132 11.41 2.39 6.14
CA ASN A 132 11.73 3.49 5.24
C ASN A 132 12.67 3.05 4.11
N LEU A 133 13.75 2.32 4.43
CA LEU A 133 14.69 1.83 3.42
C LEU A 133 14.02 0.88 2.43
N THR A 134 13.09 0.06 2.92
CA THR A 134 12.34 -0.89 2.10
C THR A 134 11.38 -0.22 1.15
N VAL A 135 10.58 0.73 1.64
CA VAL A 135 9.65 1.48 0.79
C VAL A 135 10.46 2.25 -0.26
N LEU A 136 11.52 2.94 0.13
CA LEU A 136 12.39 3.68 -0.80
C LEU A 136 13.05 2.76 -1.83
N GLY A 137 13.59 1.62 -1.39
CA GLY A 137 14.17 0.61 -2.28
C GLY A 137 13.17 0.11 -3.33
N ASN A 138 11.91 -0.10 -2.94
CA ASN A 138 10.88 -0.49 -3.89
C ASN A 138 10.43 0.64 -4.81
N ILE A 139 10.40 1.90 -4.35
CA ILE A 139 10.11 3.06 -5.21
C ILE A 139 11.21 3.20 -6.26
N VAL A 140 12.48 3.14 -5.85
CA VAL A 140 13.64 3.24 -6.76
C VAL A 140 13.64 2.10 -7.77
N SER A 141 13.37 0.88 -7.30
CA SER A 141 13.26 -0.29 -8.18
C SER A 141 12.12 -0.16 -9.19
N LEU A 142 10.93 0.27 -8.78
CA LEU A 142 9.83 0.51 -9.72
C LEU A 142 10.20 1.61 -10.73
N GLY A 143 10.95 2.63 -10.32
CA GLY A 143 11.49 3.66 -11.19
C GLY A 143 12.51 3.13 -12.19
N PHE A 144 13.39 2.24 -11.76
CA PHE A 144 14.31 1.53 -12.65
C PHE A 144 13.54 0.70 -13.68
N LEU A 145 12.53 -0.06 -13.24
CA LEU A 145 11.69 -0.84 -14.14
C LEU A 145 10.92 0.05 -15.12
N ALA A 146 10.38 1.18 -14.67
CA ALA A 146 9.72 2.16 -15.53
C ALA A 146 10.65 2.70 -16.62
N TYR A 147 11.92 2.95 -16.29
CA TYR A 147 12.93 3.39 -17.23
C TYR A 147 13.29 2.30 -18.26
N VAL A 148 13.53 1.07 -17.79
CA VAL A 148 13.90 -0.07 -18.64
C VAL A 148 12.77 -0.43 -19.62
N GLU A 149 11.55 -0.55 -19.12
CA GLU A 149 10.36 -0.91 -19.90
C GLU A 149 9.79 0.28 -20.70
N ARG A 150 10.35 1.49 -20.52
CA ARG A 150 9.82 2.75 -21.08
C ARG A 150 8.32 2.91 -20.86
N ASN A 151 7.83 2.45 -19.70
CA ASN A 151 6.41 2.37 -19.40
C ASN A 151 5.96 3.55 -18.52
N PHE A 152 5.14 4.43 -19.11
CA PHE A 152 4.65 5.62 -18.41
C PHE A 152 3.71 5.31 -17.25
N LEU A 153 3.02 4.16 -17.25
CA LEU A 153 2.18 3.75 -16.11
C LEU A 153 3.03 3.43 -14.88
N TYR A 154 4.16 2.73 -15.06
CA TYR A 154 5.09 2.48 -13.95
C TYR A 154 5.67 3.77 -13.40
N LEU A 155 6.02 4.73 -14.27
CA LEU A 155 6.48 6.05 -13.83
C LEU A 155 5.41 6.79 -13.01
N ARG A 156 4.13 6.73 -13.43
CA ARG A 156 3.03 7.31 -12.63
C ARG A 156 2.90 6.65 -11.27
N MET A 157 3.03 5.33 -11.20
CA MET A 157 2.99 4.60 -9.92
C MET A 157 4.13 5.03 -8.99
N VAL A 158 5.34 5.25 -9.51
CA VAL A 158 6.48 5.79 -8.75
C VAL A 158 6.13 7.15 -8.14
N LEU A 159 5.61 8.07 -8.96
CA LEU A 159 5.23 9.40 -8.49
C LEU A 159 4.18 9.35 -7.39
N VAL A 160 3.16 8.48 -7.53
CA VAL A 160 2.14 8.28 -6.50
C VAL A 160 2.78 7.80 -5.20
N MET A 161 3.67 6.80 -5.25
CA MET A 161 4.31 6.29 -4.04
C MET A 161 5.27 7.27 -3.37
N ILE A 162 5.94 8.13 -4.14
CA ILE A 162 6.73 9.24 -3.59
C ILE A 162 5.82 10.20 -2.81
N VAL A 163 4.67 10.58 -3.39
CA VAL A 163 3.70 11.44 -2.71
C VAL A 163 3.11 10.76 -1.48
N VAL A 164 2.75 9.47 -1.57
CA VAL A 164 2.25 8.72 -0.41
C VAL A 164 3.28 8.65 0.69
N LYS A 165 4.57 8.44 0.39
CA LYS A 165 5.59 8.25 1.41
C LYS A 165 6.09 9.56 2.01
N TYR A 166 6.39 10.55 1.17
CA TYR A 166 7.01 11.81 1.60
C TYR A 166 6.00 12.95 1.75
N GLY A 167 4.88 12.88 1.04
CA GLY A 167 3.79 13.85 1.17
C GLY A 167 3.06 13.74 2.49
N VAL A 168 2.99 12.56 3.11
CA VAL A 168 2.38 12.36 4.44
C VAL A 168 3.05 13.27 5.48
N VAL A 169 4.39 13.30 5.51
CA VAL A 169 5.15 14.16 6.45
C VAL A 169 4.87 15.65 6.23
N LEU A 170 4.74 16.07 4.97
CA LEU A 170 4.41 17.45 4.59
C LEU A 170 2.98 17.82 5.00
N VAL A 171 2.02 16.96 4.69
CA VAL A 171 0.61 17.19 4.97
C VAL A 171 0.31 17.14 6.48
N ASP A 172 0.95 16.23 7.22
CA ASP A 172 0.82 16.16 8.67
C ASP A 172 1.40 17.41 9.37
N SER A 173 2.45 18.02 8.81
CA SER A 173 2.98 19.30 9.31
C SER A 173 2.03 20.48 9.13
N ILE A 174 1.11 20.38 8.17
CA ILE A 174 0.10 21.40 7.87
C ILE A 174 -1.16 21.13 8.70
N LYS A 175 -1.51 19.85 8.92
CA LYS A 175 -2.71 19.44 9.65
C LYS A 175 -2.62 18.02 10.20
N GLU A 176 -2.92 17.86 11.49
CA GLU A 176 -3.01 16.55 12.16
C GLU A 176 -3.98 15.59 11.45
N ASP A 177 -3.59 14.31 11.37
CA ASP A 177 -4.31 13.17 10.78
C ASP A 177 -4.58 13.22 9.26
N ALA A 178 -4.16 14.27 8.55
CA ALA A 178 -4.36 14.37 7.10
C ALA A 178 -3.45 13.42 6.30
N GLY A 179 -2.37 12.93 6.90
CA GLY A 179 -1.50 11.90 6.35
C GLY A 179 -2.16 10.54 6.16
N GLU A 180 -3.03 10.10 7.08
CA GLU A 180 -3.76 8.82 6.95
C GLU A 180 -4.70 8.85 5.74
N ASP A 181 -5.40 9.98 5.55
CA ASP A 181 -6.28 10.19 4.40
C ASP A 181 -5.49 10.20 3.08
N LEU A 182 -4.31 10.83 3.06
CA LEU A 182 -3.41 10.82 1.90
C LEU A 182 -2.90 9.41 1.59
N GLN A 183 -2.55 8.62 2.63
CA GLN A 183 -2.11 7.25 2.47
C GLN A 183 -3.21 6.38 1.84
N VAL A 184 -4.43 6.42 2.38
CA VAL A 184 -5.57 5.65 1.86
C VAL A 184 -5.88 6.05 0.42
N CYS A 185 -6.00 7.35 0.14
CA CYS A 185 -6.32 7.85 -1.20
C CYS A 185 -5.22 7.55 -2.22
N GLY A 186 -3.96 7.77 -1.84
CA GLY A 186 -2.81 7.50 -2.70
C GLY A 186 -2.63 6.00 -2.97
N THR A 187 -2.85 5.13 -1.98
CA THR A 187 -2.86 3.67 -2.21
C THR A 187 -4.04 3.25 -3.10
N ALA A 188 -5.21 3.89 -3.00
CA ALA A 188 -6.32 3.64 -3.92
C ALA A 188 -5.95 3.97 -5.37
N LEU A 189 -5.27 5.09 -5.59
CA LEU A 189 -4.76 5.49 -6.91
C LEU A 189 -3.66 4.53 -7.39
N PHE A 190 -2.73 4.13 -6.52
CA PHE A 190 -1.68 3.17 -6.84
C PHE A 190 -2.26 1.84 -7.34
N VAL A 191 -3.22 1.27 -6.60
CA VAL A 191 -3.86 0.00 -6.98
C VAL A 191 -4.65 0.13 -8.28
N HIS A 192 -5.34 1.25 -8.49
CA HIS A 192 -6.00 1.52 -9.77
C HIS A 192 -4.99 1.53 -10.94
N LEU A 193 -3.84 2.20 -10.77
CA LEU A 193 -2.78 2.22 -11.77
C LEU A 193 -2.17 0.83 -12.00
N LEU A 194 -2.00 0.04 -10.94
CA LEU A 194 -1.54 -1.35 -11.04
C LEU A 194 -2.50 -2.18 -11.91
N GLY A 195 -3.81 -2.08 -11.67
CA GLY A 195 -4.81 -2.75 -12.50
C GLY A 195 -4.73 -2.35 -13.98
N LYS A 196 -4.50 -1.07 -14.27
CA LYS A 196 -4.29 -0.59 -15.65
C LYS A 196 -3.00 -1.11 -16.26
N ALA A 197 -1.94 -1.23 -15.47
CA ALA A 197 -0.65 -1.71 -15.93
C ALA A 197 -0.70 -3.20 -16.31
N VAL A 198 -1.38 -4.01 -15.48
CA VAL A 198 -1.66 -5.42 -15.78
C VAL A 198 -2.52 -5.57 -17.04
N GLU A 199 -3.60 -4.79 -17.15
CA GLU A 199 -4.47 -4.82 -18.34
C GLU A 199 -3.70 -4.45 -19.62
N SER A 200 -2.89 -3.38 -19.59
CA SER A 200 -2.11 -2.94 -20.76
C SER A 200 -1.05 -3.95 -21.22
N SER A 201 -0.56 -4.77 -20.31
CA SER A 201 0.43 -5.81 -20.61
C SER A 201 -0.22 -7.09 -21.12
N SER A 202 -1.51 -7.34 -20.83
CA SER A 202 -2.29 -8.44 -21.42
C SER A 202 -2.77 -8.17 -22.86
N SER A 203 -2.91 -6.90 -23.27
CA SER A 203 -3.33 -6.55 -24.64
C SER A 203 -2.19 -6.50 -25.67
N SER A 204 -0.95 -6.78 -25.25
CA SER A 204 0.25 -6.73 -26.10
C SER A 204 0.74 -8.12 -26.53
N THR A 205 0.00 -9.17 -26.16
CA THR A 205 0.16 -10.57 -26.59
C THR A 205 -0.99 -10.95 -27.50
#